data_AF-S9UMN9-F1
#
_entry.id   AF-S9UMN9-F1
#
_cell.length_a   1.000
_cell.length_b   1.000
_cell.length_c   1.000
_cell.angle_alpha   90.00
_cell.angle_beta   90.00
_cell.angle_gamma   90.00
#
_symmetry.space_group_name_H-M   'P 1'
#
loop_
_entity.id
_entity.type
_entity.pdbx_description
1 polymer ?
#
loop_
_entity_poly.entity_id
_entity_poly.type
_entity_poly.pdbx_seq_one_letter_code
_entity_poly.pdbx_strand_id
1 'polypeptide(L)'
;MGLFSRKKRVGIFKPTDGTGRHFSWEIPDFKSFQPGATIDSENVACYTKVKFHFHMQVASDGAIGLYIHYKAPPIPKYSYYFENKKGEIMRQHTAHTIPTDTERCGHWNVCTHQDMVEFLGEDDTLTIRFIFDEDVIKVIPGQNLITVMWTIPNVLKQNLNPYSSKGYSVDYSTIVTRLDVKRTGGNMMAKWDPNDISTFIVFLFCRKGKIPPHSIELLNSKGEAYYVAPKKEDGSATTLMVDKQLVLDNLGRDGTLFIKVDLITGGNPFEAFAALGGAPAGGDETAPTSGGAEPARTVEIGEKKEAYDVMDD
;
A
#
# COMPACT_ATOMS: atom_id res chain seq x y z
N MET A 1 -35.33 18.94 19.31
CA MET A 1 -35.07 19.15 17.85
C MET A 1 -33.57 19.10 17.62
N GLY A 2 -32.93 18.17 16.91
CA GLY A 2 -33.26 16.82 16.51
C GLY A 2 -31.96 16.00 16.58
N LEU A 3 -31.97 14.90 17.35
CA LEU A 3 -30.96 13.85 17.26
C LEU A 3 -31.05 13.23 15.85
N PHE A 4 -29.91 12.89 15.26
CA PHE A 4 -29.74 12.40 13.88
C PHE A 4 -29.74 13.49 12.79
N SER A 5 -28.80 14.45 12.88
CA SER A 5 -28.24 14.98 11.62
C SER A 5 -27.61 13.78 10.90
N ARG A 6 -28.24 13.33 9.80
CA ARG A 6 -27.61 12.31 8.95
C ARG A 6 -26.24 12.87 8.57
N LYS A 7 -25.17 12.14 8.89
CA LYS A 7 -23.81 12.50 8.44
C LYS A 7 -23.89 12.84 6.96
N LYS A 8 -23.57 14.09 6.60
CA LYS A 8 -23.63 14.57 5.22
C LYS A 8 -22.59 13.79 4.43
N ARG A 9 -23.06 12.96 3.50
CA ARG A 9 -22.18 12.28 2.55
C ARG A 9 -21.80 13.27 1.47
N VAL A 10 -20.54 13.24 1.07
CA VAL A 10 -19.94 14.22 0.17
C VAL A 10 -19.48 13.51 -1.10
N GLY A 11 -19.71 14.16 -2.24
CA GLY A 11 -19.25 13.65 -3.53
C GLY A 11 -20.03 12.45 -4.06
N ILE A 12 -19.54 11.90 -5.17
CA ILE A 12 -20.12 10.74 -5.86
C ILE A 12 -19.14 9.58 -5.74
N PHE A 13 -19.53 8.53 -5.03
CA PHE A 13 -18.74 7.31 -4.89
C PHE A 13 -19.38 6.15 -5.65
N LYS A 14 -18.67 5.59 -6.63
CA LYS A 14 -19.20 4.59 -7.55
C LYS A 14 -18.13 3.59 -7.99
N PRO A 15 -18.52 2.34 -8.35
CA PRO A 15 -17.63 1.43 -9.06
C PRO A 15 -17.27 1.99 -10.44
N THR A 16 -16.06 1.72 -10.90
CA THR A 16 -15.61 2.13 -12.25
C THR A 16 -15.71 1.00 -13.27
N ASP A 17 -15.94 -0.23 -12.82
CA ASP A 17 -16.16 -1.40 -13.66
C ASP A 17 -17.07 -2.44 -13.00
N GLY A 18 -17.28 -3.58 -13.68
CA GLY A 18 -18.11 -4.68 -13.18
C GLY A 18 -17.42 -5.65 -12.21
N THR A 19 -16.14 -5.45 -11.88
CA THR A 19 -15.38 -6.39 -11.04
C THR A 19 -15.71 -6.26 -9.56
N GLY A 20 -16.22 -5.09 -9.14
CA GLY A 20 -16.41 -4.75 -7.73
C GLY A 20 -15.10 -4.49 -6.98
N ARG A 21 -13.99 -4.27 -7.70
CA ARG A 21 -12.67 -3.96 -7.11
C ARG A 21 -12.21 -2.53 -7.35
N HIS A 22 -12.64 -1.91 -8.45
CA HIS A 22 -12.23 -0.56 -8.82
C HIS A 22 -13.36 0.45 -8.56
N PHE A 23 -13.01 1.56 -7.91
CA PHE A 23 -13.94 2.59 -7.51
C PHE A 23 -13.35 3.98 -7.71
N SER A 24 -14.23 4.96 -7.89
CA SER A 24 -13.90 6.38 -7.95
C SER A 24 -14.77 7.17 -6.99
N TRP A 25 -14.16 7.99 -6.15
CA TRP A 25 -14.86 8.97 -5.32
C TRP A 25 -14.52 10.38 -5.80
N GLU A 26 -15.51 11.06 -6.40
CA GLU A 26 -15.37 12.43 -6.92
C GLU A 26 -15.95 13.43 -5.92
N ILE A 27 -15.13 14.37 -5.44
CA ILE A 27 -15.49 15.41 -4.47
C ILE A 27 -15.36 16.78 -5.14
N PRO A 28 -16.48 17.42 -5.52
CA PRO A 28 -16.46 18.79 -6.04
C PRO A 28 -16.24 19.82 -4.91
N ASP A 29 -15.78 21.01 -5.29
CA ASP A 29 -15.56 22.17 -4.42
C ASP A 29 -14.67 21.84 -3.21
N PHE A 30 -13.60 21.07 -3.44
CA PHE A 30 -12.77 20.54 -2.35
C PHE A 30 -12.13 21.64 -1.50
N LYS A 31 -11.71 22.75 -2.11
CA LYS A 31 -11.11 23.90 -1.39
C LYS A 31 -12.03 24.52 -0.34
N SER A 32 -13.34 24.26 -0.41
CA SER A 32 -14.28 24.76 0.59
C SER A 32 -14.14 24.07 1.96
N PHE A 33 -13.52 22.89 2.02
CA PHE A 33 -13.33 22.12 3.25
C PHE A 33 -12.15 22.66 4.08
N GLN A 34 -12.45 23.44 5.10
CA GLN A 34 -11.45 24.01 5.99
C GLN A 34 -10.77 22.96 6.89
N PRO A 35 -9.56 23.25 7.43
CA PRO A 35 -8.96 22.47 8.51
C PRO A 35 -9.95 22.17 9.65
N GLY A 36 -9.98 20.91 10.09
CA GLY A 36 -10.97 20.36 11.01
C GLY A 36 -12.17 19.68 10.31
N ALA A 37 -12.30 19.76 8.99
CA ALA A 37 -13.38 19.12 8.25
C ALA A 37 -13.30 17.58 8.27
N THR A 38 -14.47 16.96 8.28
CA THR A 38 -14.66 15.52 8.11
C THR A 38 -15.52 15.28 6.89
N ILE A 39 -15.05 14.44 5.98
CA ILE A 39 -15.66 14.18 4.69
C ILE A 39 -15.90 12.68 4.56
N ASP A 40 -17.14 12.27 4.41
CA ASP A 40 -17.53 10.87 4.35
C ASP A 40 -18.12 10.54 2.98
N SER A 41 -17.66 9.45 2.34
CA SER A 41 -18.25 8.95 1.10
C SER A 41 -19.52 8.14 1.37
N GLU A 42 -20.33 7.93 0.33
CA GLU A 42 -21.46 6.99 0.38
C GLU A 42 -21.02 5.54 0.62
N ASN A 43 -21.94 4.68 1.03
CA ASN A 43 -21.64 3.26 1.16
C ASN A 43 -21.82 2.54 -0.17
N VAL A 44 -20.83 1.74 -0.58
CA VAL A 44 -20.90 0.87 -1.77
C VAL A 44 -20.52 -0.56 -1.40
N ALA A 45 -20.98 -1.54 -2.19
CA ALA A 45 -20.60 -2.94 -2.00
C ALA A 45 -19.41 -3.30 -2.90
N CYS A 46 -18.48 -4.10 -2.40
CA CYS A 46 -17.33 -4.60 -3.16
C CYS A 46 -17.52 -6.03 -3.67
N TYR A 47 -16.49 -6.58 -4.31
CA TYR A 47 -16.45 -7.92 -4.90
C TYR A 47 -16.80 -9.05 -3.90
N THR A 48 -16.56 -8.85 -2.60
CA THR A 48 -16.96 -9.80 -1.54
C THR A 48 -18.41 -9.63 -1.07
N LYS A 49 -19.15 -8.68 -1.67
CA LYS A 49 -20.48 -8.21 -1.28
C LYS A 49 -20.52 -7.48 0.07
N VAL A 50 -19.37 -7.23 0.70
CA VAL A 50 -19.26 -6.41 1.91
C VAL A 50 -19.37 -4.93 1.53
N LYS A 51 -20.09 -4.16 2.34
CA LYS A 51 -20.19 -2.71 2.17
C LYS A 51 -19.01 -1.99 2.81
N PHE A 52 -18.58 -0.90 2.19
CA PHE A 52 -17.57 -0.01 2.71
C PHE A 52 -17.84 1.44 2.30
N HIS A 53 -17.16 2.37 2.96
CA HIS A 53 -17.08 3.78 2.56
C HIS A 53 -15.72 4.36 2.95
N PHE A 54 -15.43 5.55 2.45
CA PHE A 54 -14.28 6.33 2.86
C PHE A 54 -14.65 7.38 3.90
N HIS A 55 -13.68 7.63 4.75
CA HIS A 55 -13.64 8.71 5.70
C HIS A 55 -12.35 9.48 5.45
N MET A 56 -12.47 10.76 5.11
CA MET A 56 -11.36 11.67 4.96
C MET A 56 -11.43 12.71 6.06
N GLN A 57 -10.28 12.98 6.67
CA GLN A 57 -10.13 14.03 7.67
C GLN A 57 -9.17 15.08 7.11
N VAL A 58 -9.59 16.34 7.11
CA VAL A 58 -8.68 17.48 7.01
C VAL A 58 -8.42 17.91 8.45
N ALA A 59 -7.26 17.55 8.98
CA ALA A 59 -6.90 17.83 10.36
C ALA A 59 -6.80 19.33 10.62
N SER A 60 -6.77 19.74 11.89
CA SER A 60 -6.68 21.16 12.27
C SER A 60 -5.37 21.82 11.85
N ASP A 61 -4.30 21.04 11.73
CA ASP A 61 -3.00 21.46 11.18
C ASP A 61 -2.95 21.41 9.64
N GLY A 62 -4.04 21.00 9.00
CA GLY A 62 -4.15 20.86 7.56
C GLY A 62 -3.68 19.52 7.01
N ALA A 63 -3.21 18.58 7.83
CA ALA A 63 -2.88 17.23 7.35
C ALA A 63 -4.13 16.51 6.82
N ILE A 64 -4.04 15.89 5.65
CA ILE A 64 -5.11 15.07 5.10
C ILE A 64 -4.87 13.62 5.49
N GLY A 65 -5.90 12.96 6.06
CA GLY A 65 -5.93 11.52 6.27
C GLY A 65 -7.07 10.88 5.49
N LEU A 66 -6.85 9.68 4.93
CA LEU A 66 -7.88 8.91 4.24
C LEU A 66 -7.97 7.49 4.80
N TYR A 67 -9.19 7.09 5.13
CA TYR A 67 -9.50 5.82 5.76
C TYR A 67 -10.61 5.10 5.04
N ILE A 68 -10.46 3.78 4.88
CA ILE A 68 -11.58 2.90 4.57
C ILE A 68 -12.26 2.45 5.87
N HIS A 69 -13.59 2.41 5.85
CA HIS A 69 -14.38 1.73 6.86
C HIS A 69 -15.10 0.55 6.20
N TYR A 70 -14.60 -0.65 6.47
CA TYR A 70 -15.03 -1.91 5.89
C TYR A 70 -15.87 -2.70 6.90
N LYS A 71 -17.10 -3.05 6.55
CA LYS A 71 -18.09 -3.54 7.54
C LYS A 71 -17.91 -4.99 8.01
N ALA A 72 -16.95 -5.72 7.46
CA ALA A 72 -16.72 -7.11 7.83
C ALA A 72 -15.22 -7.44 7.72
N PRO A 73 -14.45 -7.37 8.82
CA PRO A 73 -13.03 -7.74 8.81
C PRO A 73 -12.81 -9.18 8.28
N PRO A 74 -11.64 -9.49 7.69
CA PRO A 74 -10.50 -8.58 7.47
C PRO A 74 -10.73 -7.65 6.26
N ILE A 75 -10.14 -6.46 6.31
CA ILE A 75 -10.10 -5.56 5.15
C ILE A 75 -9.16 -6.17 4.10
N PRO A 76 -9.60 -6.36 2.84
CA PRO A 76 -8.71 -6.79 1.77
C PRO A 76 -7.62 -5.74 1.51
N LYS A 77 -6.46 -6.16 1.02
CA LYS A 77 -5.39 -5.24 0.59
C LYS A 77 -5.94 -4.27 -0.47
N TYR A 78 -5.54 -3.02 -0.38
CA TYR A 78 -5.98 -1.99 -1.30
C TYR A 78 -4.90 -0.95 -1.56
N SER A 79 -5.08 -0.26 -2.68
CA SER A 79 -4.30 0.88 -3.10
C SER A 79 -5.22 2.02 -3.54
N TYR A 80 -4.77 3.27 -3.37
CA TYR A 80 -5.46 4.43 -3.89
C TYR A 80 -4.50 5.56 -4.26
N TYR A 81 -4.98 6.47 -5.10
CA TYR A 81 -4.26 7.70 -5.44
C TYR A 81 -5.25 8.83 -5.72
N PHE A 82 -4.75 10.06 -5.66
CA PHE A 82 -5.50 11.27 -5.99
C PHE A 82 -5.28 11.64 -7.45
N GLU A 83 -6.35 12.04 -8.12
CA GLU A 83 -6.38 12.45 -9.52
C GLU A 83 -7.16 13.76 -9.64
N ASN A 84 -6.63 14.73 -10.40
CA ASN A 84 -7.33 15.98 -10.71
C ASN A 84 -8.03 15.90 -12.09
N LYS A 85 -8.77 16.95 -12.47
CA LYS A 85 -9.50 16.99 -13.75
C LYS A 85 -8.61 16.96 -14.99
N LYS A 86 -7.33 17.32 -14.86
CA LYS A 86 -6.33 17.22 -15.93
C LYS A 86 -5.80 15.79 -16.11
N GLY A 87 -6.19 14.86 -15.23
CA GLY A 87 -5.69 13.49 -15.21
C GLY A 87 -4.28 13.37 -14.63
N GLU A 88 -3.78 14.42 -13.97
CA GLU A 88 -2.55 14.33 -13.19
C GLU A 88 -2.83 13.52 -11.93
N ILE A 89 -1.84 12.77 -11.47
CA ILE A 89 -1.96 11.85 -10.34
C ILE A 89 -0.93 12.18 -9.27
N MET A 90 -1.34 12.18 -8.01
CA MET A 90 -0.41 12.13 -6.89
C MET A 90 0.10 10.70 -6.70
N ARG A 91 1.16 10.56 -5.89
CA ARG A 91 1.72 9.26 -5.51
C ARG A 91 0.63 8.34 -4.95
N GLN A 92 0.71 7.06 -5.30
CA GLN A 92 -0.14 6.01 -4.78
C GLN A 92 0.21 5.67 -3.33
N HIS A 93 -0.82 5.37 -2.56
CA HIS A 93 -0.73 4.82 -1.22
C HIS A 93 -1.27 3.38 -1.24
N THR A 94 -0.49 2.45 -0.70
CA THR A 94 -0.86 1.04 -0.59
C THR A 94 -0.91 0.65 0.88
N ALA A 95 -2.04 0.06 1.30
CA ALA A 95 -2.21 -0.49 2.64
C ALA A 95 -1.52 -1.87 2.72
N HIS A 96 -0.24 -1.84 3.08
CA HIS A 96 0.61 -3.03 3.12
C HIS A 96 0.48 -3.79 4.45
N THR A 97 0.16 -3.10 5.56
CA THR A 97 -0.08 -3.71 6.87
C THR A 97 -1.52 -3.44 7.31
N ILE A 98 -2.36 -4.47 7.31
CA ILE A 98 -3.77 -4.35 7.74
C ILE A 98 -3.99 -5.37 8.87
N PRO A 99 -4.25 -4.93 10.11
CA PRO A 99 -4.64 -5.82 11.19
C PRO A 99 -5.88 -6.64 10.83
N THR A 100 -5.88 -7.92 11.17
CA THR A 100 -6.92 -8.86 10.71
C THR A 100 -8.30 -8.59 11.30
N ASP A 101 -8.37 -7.93 12.45
CA ASP A 101 -9.59 -7.66 13.20
C ASP A 101 -10.06 -6.20 13.09
N THR A 102 -9.42 -5.38 12.23
CA THR A 102 -9.82 -3.98 12.08
C THR A 102 -10.96 -3.78 11.08
N GLU A 103 -11.89 -2.90 11.43
CA GLU A 103 -12.92 -2.38 10.53
C GLU A 103 -12.47 -1.09 9.83
N ARG A 104 -11.39 -0.46 10.31
CA ARG A 104 -10.85 0.79 9.79
C ARG A 104 -9.35 0.71 9.56
N CYS A 105 -8.92 1.13 8.38
CA CYS A 105 -7.51 1.23 8.03
C CYS A 105 -7.35 2.40 7.08
N GLY A 106 -6.18 3.00 7.05
CA GLY A 106 -5.91 4.17 6.22
C GLY A 106 -4.53 4.70 6.45
N HIS A 107 -4.27 5.84 5.83
CA HIS A 107 -3.03 6.56 5.97
C HIS A 107 -3.33 7.93 6.55
N TRP A 108 -2.62 8.27 7.61
CA TRP A 108 -2.59 9.62 8.15
C TRP A 108 -1.55 10.46 7.41
N ASN A 109 -1.79 11.77 7.32
CA ASN A 109 -0.85 12.73 6.73
C ASN A 109 -0.36 12.34 5.33
N VAL A 110 -1.29 12.05 4.42
CA VAL A 110 -0.95 11.65 3.04
C VAL A 110 -0.44 12.83 2.20
N CYS A 111 -0.91 14.03 2.53
CA CYS A 111 -0.47 15.32 2.02
C CYS A 111 -1.07 16.42 2.91
N THR A 112 -0.66 17.67 2.71
CA THR A 112 -1.33 18.81 3.35
C THR A 112 -2.54 19.26 2.53
N HIS A 113 -3.43 20.00 3.16
CA HIS A 113 -4.54 20.68 2.50
C HIS A 113 -4.04 21.67 1.44
N GLN A 114 -2.94 22.37 1.71
CA GLN A 114 -2.33 23.30 0.76
C GLN A 114 -1.81 22.57 -0.49
N ASP A 115 -1.09 21.46 -0.31
CA ASP A 115 -0.61 20.65 -1.45
C ASP A 115 -1.78 20.20 -2.34
N MET A 116 -2.89 19.79 -1.71
CA MET A 116 -4.09 19.38 -2.42
C MET A 116 -4.74 20.54 -3.17
N VAL A 117 -4.88 21.70 -2.55
CA VAL A 117 -5.43 22.92 -3.18
C VAL A 117 -4.61 23.32 -4.42
N GLU A 118 -3.29 23.27 -4.31
CA GLU A 118 -2.36 23.56 -5.42
C GLU A 118 -2.48 22.52 -6.53
N PHE A 119 -2.49 21.23 -6.17
CA PHE A 119 -2.64 20.12 -7.12
C PHE A 119 -3.96 20.17 -7.91
N LEU A 120 -5.06 20.54 -7.27
CA LEU A 120 -6.36 20.64 -7.93
C LEU A 120 -6.45 21.81 -8.91
N GLY A 121 -5.68 22.88 -8.70
CA GLY A 121 -5.71 24.06 -9.56
C GLY A 121 -7.12 24.66 -9.64
N GLU A 122 -7.50 25.23 -10.78
CA GLU A 122 -8.79 25.92 -10.95
C GLU A 122 -10.02 24.99 -10.94
N ASP A 123 -9.85 23.73 -11.32
CA ASP A 123 -10.96 22.79 -11.55
C ASP A 123 -11.58 22.21 -10.26
N ASP A 124 -11.00 22.50 -9.10
CA ASP A 124 -11.45 22.23 -7.71
C ASP A 124 -12.25 20.93 -7.46
N THR A 125 -11.88 19.86 -8.16
CA THR A 125 -12.52 18.55 -8.02
C THR A 125 -11.47 17.50 -7.74
N LEU A 126 -11.52 16.95 -6.53
CA LEU A 126 -10.68 15.83 -6.13
C LEU A 126 -11.32 14.52 -6.57
N THR A 127 -10.59 13.72 -7.34
CA THR A 127 -10.97 12.33 -7.62
C THR A 127 -10.04 11.39 -6.87
N ILE A 128 -10.61 10.48 -6.08
CA ILE A 128 -9.87 9.41 -5.41
C ILE A 128 -10.13 8.13 -6.20
N ARG A 129 -9.08 7.58 -6.78
CA ARG A 129 -9.11 6.28 -7.47
C ARG A 129 -8.72 5.21 -6.46
N PHE A 130 -9.58 4.22 -6.28
CA PHE A 130 -9.39 3.17 -5.28
C PHE A 130 -9.50 1.79 -5.91
N ILE A 131 -8.63 0.88 -5.47
CA ILE A 131 -8.51 -0.47 -5.99
C ILE A 131 -8.35 -1.44 -4.83
N PHE A 132 -9.17 -2.50 -4.80
CA PHE A 132 -8.85 -3.70 -4.03
C PHE A 132 -7.85 -4.55 -4.80
N ASP A 133 -6.64 -4.62 -4.28
CA ASP A 133 -5.52 -5.26 -4.94
C ASP A 133 -5.75 -6.77 -5.11
N GLU A 134 -5.21 -7.32 -6.19
CA GLU A 134 -5.32 -8.74 -6.55
C GLU A 134 -4.00 -9.48 -6.41
N ASP A 135 -2.94 -8.80 -5.97
CA ASP A 135 -1.66 -9.43 -5.77
C ASP A 135 -1.69 -10.42 -4.61
N VAL A 136 -0.89 -11.46 -4.73
CA VAL A 136 -0.81 -12.54 -3.74
C VAL A 136 0.62 -12.69 -3.27
N ILE A 137 0.79 -12.84 -1.96
CA ILE A 137 2.04 -13.26 -1.36
C ILE A 137 1.91 -14.66 -0.80
N LYS A 138 2.91 -15.48 -1.05
CA LYS A 138 3.12 -16.76 -0.37
C LYS A 138 4.48 -16.76 0.32
N VAL A 139 4.48 -16.94 1.63
CA VAL A 139 5.68 -17.14 2.44
C VAL A 139 5.92 -18.63 2.61
N ILE A 140 7.12 -19.09 2.29
CA ILE A 140 7.53 -20.49 2.30
C ILE A 140 8.74 -20.59 3.23
N PRO A 141 8.57 -21.13 4.45
CA PRO A 141 9.69 -21.33 5.35
C PRO A 141 10.58 -22.50 4.89
N GLY A 142 11.88 -22.34 5.03
CA GLY A 142 12.91 -23.35 4.83
C GLY A 142 13.92 -23.37 5.98
N GLN A 143 14.93 -24.23 5.89
CA GLN A 143 16.00 -24.27 6.87
C GLN A 143 16.96 -23.09 6.63
N ASN A 144 16.98 -22.13 7.55
CA ASN A 144 17.80 -20.90 7.49
C ASN A 144 17.47 -20.00 6.29
N LEU A 145 16.27 -20.14 5.74
CA LEU A 145 15.82 -19.45 4.54
C LEU A 145 14.31 -19.23 4.63
N ILE A 146 13.86 -18.03 4.29
CA ILE A 146 12.44 -17.75 4.03
C ILE A 146 12.32 -17.29 2.59
N THR A 147 11.56 -18.05 1.79
CA THR A 147 11.23 -17.69 0.42
C THR A 147 9.88 -17.01 0.38
N VAL A 148 9.83 -15.82 -0.20
CA VAL A 148 8.60 -15.06 -0.41
C VAL A 148 8.33 -14.96 -1.90
N MET A 149 7.18 -15.45 -2.32
CA MET A 149 6.68 -15.37 -3.69
C MET A 149 5.63 -14.28 -3.76
N TRP A 150 5.85 -13.24 -4.54
CA TRP A 150 4.89 -12.19 -4.82
C TRP A 150 4.42 -12.27 -6.28
N THR A 151 3.11 -12.42 -6.46
CA THR A 151 2.47 -12.56 -7.77
C THR A 151 1.55 -11.38 -8.02
N ILE A 152 1.79 -10.63 -9.10
CA ILE A 152 1.03 -9.43 -9.46
C ILE A 152 0.34 -9.68 -10.81
N PRO A 153 -0.98 -9.95 -10.82
CA PRO A 153 -1.72 -10.15 -12.06
C PRO A 153 -1.90 -8.83 -12.80
N ASN A 154 -1.95 -8.88 -14.14
CA ASN A 154 -2.18 -7.71 -15.00
C ASN A 154 -1.29 -6.51 -14.63
N VAL A 155 0.02 -6.70 -14.44
CA VAL A 155 0.92 -5.70 -13.81
C VAL A 155 0.87 -4.32 -14.49
N LEU A 156 0.68 -4.28 -15.81
CA LEU A 156 0.60 -3.04 -16.59
C LEU A 156 -0.74 -2.30 -16.42
N LYS A 157 -1.78 -2.94 -15.91
CA LYS A 157 -3.07 -2.28 -15.59
C LYS A 157 -3.06 -1.63 -14.22
N GLN A 158 -2.10 -1.98 -13.36
CA GLN A 158 -1.91 -1.38 -12.05
C GLN A 158 -1.19 -0.04 -12.19
N ASN A 159 -1.48 0.91 -11.30
CA ASN A 159 -0.67 2.12 -11.17
C ASN A 159 0.58 1.79 -10.34
N LEU A 160 1.76 1.78 -10.96
CA LEU A 160 3.01 1.35 -10.32
C LEU A 160 3.82 2.53 -9.77
N ASN A 161 3.17 3.44 -9.01
CA ASN A 161 3.80 4.67 -8.53
C ASN A 161 3.52 4.98 -7.05
N PRO A 162 4.15 4.27 -6.09
CA PRO A 162 4.65 2.91 -6.17
C PRO A 162 3.54 1.88 -5.91
N TYR A 163 3.79 0.62 -6.28
CA TYR A 163 2.94 -0.52 -5.91
C TYR A 163 3.68 -1.43 -4.92
N SER A 164 3.04 -1.78 -3.81
CA SER A 164 3.69 -2.56 -2.76
C SER A 164 2.97 -3.88 -2.50
N SER A 165 3.73 -4.87 -2.05
CA SER A 165 3.21 -6.15 -1.57
C SER A 165 2.49 -5.97 -0.23
N LYS A 166 1.68 -6.95 0.19
CA LYS A 166 1.34 -7.09 1.62
C LYS A 166 2.63 -7.23 2.45
N GLY A 167 2.65 -6.71 3.67
CA GLY A 167 3.75 -6.92 4.61
C GLY A 167 3.86 -8.37 5.05
N TYR A 168 5.09 -8.83 5.27
CA TYR A 168 5.42 -10.14 5.83
C TYR A 168 6.53 -10.00 6.87
N SER A 169 6.55 -10.88 7.86
CA SER A 169 7.48 -10.77 8.99
C SER A 169 8.66 -11.73 8.84
N VAL A 170 9.87 -11.24 9.06
CA VAL A 170 11.11 -12.02 9.18
C VAL A 170 11.94 -11.44 10.30
N ASP A 171 12.42 -12.27 11.23
CA ASP A 171 13.28 -11.88 12.37
C ASP A 171 12.73 -10.64 13.12
N TYR A 172 11.43 -10.68 13.46
CA TYR A 172 10.68 -9.58 14.11
C TYR A 172 10.59 -8.27 13.31
N SER A 173 11.15 -8.24 12.10
CA SER A 173 11.09 -7.11 11.18
C SER A 173 9.92 -7.29 10.22
N THR A 174 9.16 -6.21 9.98
CA THR A 174 8.10 -6.23 8.96
C THR A 174 8.67 -5.73 7.64
N ILE A 175 8.68 -6.60 6.64
CA ILE A 175 9.25 -6.34 5.33
C ILE A 175 8.13 -6.24 4.31
N VAL A 176 8.30 -5.33 3.35
CA VAL A 176 7.42 -5.12 2.20
C VAL A 176 8.28 -5.16 0.95
N THR A 177 7.86 -5.91 -0.06
CA THR A 177 8.46 -5.81 -1.40
C THR A 177 7.76 -4.69 -2.16
N ARG A 178 8.53 -3.77 -2.74
CA ARG A 178 8.00 -2.63 -3.49
C ARG A 178 8.41 -2.71 -4.94
N LEU A 179 7.44 -2.46 -5.81
CA LEU A 179 7.57 -2.30 -7.25
C LEU A 179 7.36 -0.83 -7.60
N ASP A 180 8.36 -0.24 -8.25
CA ASP A 180 8.35 1.13 -8.75
C ASP A 180 8.78 1.12 -10.22
N VAL A 181 8.63 2.24 -10.91
CA VAL A 181 9.04 2.36 -12.31
C VAL A 181 9.80 3.66 -12.58
N LYS A 182 10.80 3.57 -13.44
CA LYS A 182 11.38 4.74 -14.09
C LYS A 182 10.58 5.05 -15.35
N ARG A 183 10.04 6.26 -15.44
CA ARG A 183 9.34 6.75 -16.64
C ARG A 183 10.31 7.42 -17.60
N THR A 184 10.00 7.37 -18.90
CA THR A 184 10.72 8.07 -19.97
C THR A 184 10.51 9.58 -19.89
N GLY A 185 9.32 10.02 -19.46
CA GLY A 185 9.00 11.42 -19.19
C GLY A 185 9.43 11.89 -17.80
N GLY A 186 9.82 13.16 -17.68
CA GLY A 186 10.23 13.77 -16.40
C GLY A 186 9.09 14.22 -15.49
N ASN A 187 7.84 14.23 -15.97
CA ASN A 187 6.68 14.62 -15.18
C ASN A 187 6.17 13.45 -14.32
N MET A 188 6.53 13.43 -13.04
CA MET A 188 6.13 12.38 -12.09
C MET A 188 4.62 12.38 -11.80
N MET A 189 3.93 13.50 -12.03
CA MET A 189 2.49 13.66 -11.80
C MET A 189 1.66 13.35 -13.05
N ALA A 190 2.29 13.06 -14.20
CA ALA A 190 1.57 12.74 -15.42
C ALA A 190 0.69 11.50 -15.22
N LYS A 191 -0.45 11.47 -15.92
CA LYS A 191 -1.34 10.30 -15.98
C LYS A 191 -0.52 9.02 -16.15
N TRP A 192 -0.90 7.97 -15.42
CA TRP A 192 -0.29 6.65 -15.56
C TRP A 192 -0.45 6.13 -17.00
N ASP A 193 0.69 5.85 -17.66
CA ASP A 193 0.75 5.18 -18.96
C ASP A 193 1.86 4.11 -18.93
N PRO A 194 1.52 2.82 -19.08
CA PRO A 194 2.51 1.74 -19.16
C PRO A 194 3.50 1.88 -20.32
N ASN A 195 3.14 2.62 -21.37
CA ASN A 195 4.03 2.90 -22.50
C ASN A 195 5.23 3.75 -22.08
N ASP A 196 5.06 4.61 -21.08
CA ASP A 196 6.11 5.49 -20.57
C ASP A 196 7.12 4.78 -19.68
N ILE A 197 6.89 3.51 -19.30
CA ILE A 197 7.84 2.78 -18.47
C ILE A 197 9.13 2.52 -19.27
N SER A 198 10.28 2.81 -18.67
CA SER A 198 11.60 2.46 -19.20
C SER A 198 12.25 1.33 -18.39
N THR A 199 12.08 1.35 -17.07
CA THR A 199 12.71 0.39 -16.16
C THR A 199 11.73 0.03 -15.04
N PHE A 200 11.66 -1.25 -14.70
CA PHE A 200 11.03 -1.73 -13.48
C PHE A 200 12.05 -1.76 -12.35
N ILE A 201 11.66 -1.30 -11.17
CA ILE A 201 12.52 -1.19 -10.00
C ILE A 201 11.88 -2.01 -8.88
N VAL A 202 12.58 -3.01 -8.35
CA VAL A 202 12.12 -3.82 -7.21
C VAL A 202 13.11 -3.68 -6.07
N PHE A 203 12.61 -3.41 -4.88
CA PHE A 203 13.42 -3.34 -3.68
C PHE A 203 12.61 -3.72 -2.45
N LEU A 204 13.31 -4.02 -1.36
CA LEU A 204 12.71 -4.32 -0.07
C LEU A 204 12.70 -3.07 0.80
N PHE A 205 11.58 -2.85 1.47
CA PHE A 205 11.43 -1.86 2.53
C PHE A 205 11.20 -2.59 3.85
N CYS A 206 11.85 -2.14 4.93
CA CYS A 206 11.65 -2.69 6.26
C CYS A 206 11.14 -1.61 7.19
N ARG A 207 10.04 -1.90 7.88
CA ARG A 207 9.53 -1.10 8.99
C ARG A 207 10.07 -1.70 10.28
N LYS A 208 10.91 -0.93 10.97
CA LYS A 208 11.60 -1.29 12.23
C LYS A 208 12.55 -2.49 12.05
N GLY A 209 13.84 -2.24 12.21
CA GLY A 209 14.87 -3.28 12.11
C GLY A 209 15.69 -3.17 10.83
N LYS A 210 16.23 -4.30 10.38
CA LYS A 210 17.09 -4.39 9.20
C LYS A 210 16.54 -5.44 8.26
N ILE A 211 16.75 -5.26 6.97
CA ILE A 211 16.45 -6.29 5.98
C ILE A 211 17.54 -7.36 6.10
N PRO A 212 17.21 -8.64 6.34
CA PRO A 212 18.18 -9.73 6.34
C PRO A 212 18.95 -9.82 5.01
N PRO A 213 20.10 -10.50 4.96
CA PRO A 213 20.74 -10.84 3.70
C PRO A 213 19.74 -11.54 2.76
N HIS A 214 19.64 -11.06 1.52
CA HIS A 214 18.59 -11.48 0.62
C HIS A 214 19.02 -11.49 -0.85
N SER A 215 18.25 -12.19 -1.67
CA SER A 215 18.22 -12.05 -3.13
C SER A 215 16.82 -11.70 -3.60
N ILE A 216 16.75 -11.02 -4.74
CA ILE A 216 15.50 -10.72 -5.45
C ILE A 216 15.63 -11.29 -6.86
N GLU A 217 14.66 -12.08 -7.28
CA GLU A 217 14.59 -12.73 -8.59
C GLU A 217 13.28 -12.37 -9.29
N LEU A 218 13.35 -12.19 -10.60
CA LEU A 218 12.17 -12.18 -11.45
C LEU A 218 12.04 -13.55 -12.13
N LEU A 219 10.86 -14.14 -12.04
CA LEU A 219 10.59 -15.48 -12.54
C LEU A 219 9.62 -15.44 -13.72
N ASN A 220 9.83 -16.31 -14.70
CA ASN A 220 8.88 -16.51 -15.79
C ASN A 220 7.71 -17.41 -15.34
N SER A 221 6.76 -17.67 -16.24
CA SER A 221 5.59 -18.53 -15.96
C SER A 221 5.91 -19.98 -15.61
N LYS A 222 7.13 -20.46 -15.90
CA LYS A 222 7.60 -21.80 -15.52
C LYS A 222 8.30 -21.82 -14.16
N GLY A 223 8.45 -20.66 -13.51
CA GLY A 223 9.20 -20.51 -12.26
C GLY A 223 10.71 -20.42 -12.47
N GLU A 224 11.19 -20.26 -13.70
CA GLU A 224 12.63 -20.10 -13.99
C GLU A 224 13.01 -18.63 -13.84
N ALA A 225 14.13 -18.36 -13.16
CA ALA A 225 14.65 -17.01 -13.02
C ALA A 225 15.19 -16.51 -14.37
N TYR A 226 14.65 -15.38 -14.85
CA TYR A 226 15.18 -14.68 -16.02
C TYR A 226 16.01 -13.45 -15.63
N TYR A 227 15.93 -13.02 -14.37
CA TYR A 227 16.78 -11.98 -13.83
C TYR A 227 16.98 -12.20 -12.32
N VAL A 228 18.22 -12.04 -11.85
CA VAL A 228 18.60 -12.15 -10.44
C VAL A 228 19.38 -10.90 -10.06
N ALA A 229 18.98 -10.24 -8.98
CA ALA A 229 19.71 -9.08 -8.50
C ALA A 229 21.13 -9.50 -8.04
N PRO A 230 22.19 -8.73 -8.36
CA PRO A 230 23.53 -9.02 -7.88
C PRO A 230 23.54 -9.10 -6.34
N LYS A 231 24.07 -10.21 -5.80
CA LYS A 231 24.22 -10.39 -4.36
C LYS A 231 25.17 -9.31 -3.81
N LYS A 232 24.73 -8.59 -2.79
CA LYS A 232 25.59 -7.69 -2.02
C LYS A 232 26.03 -8.37 -0.73
N GLU A 233 27.34 -8.53 -0.54
CA GLU A 233 27.89 -9.19 0.64
C GLU A 233 27.96 -8.28 1.88
N ASP A 234 27.80 -6.97 1.69
CA ASP A 234 27.89 -5.94 2.75
C ASP A 234 26.59 -5.78 3.57
N GLY A 235 25.55 -6.54 3.25
CA GLY A 235 24.23 -6.45 3.91
C GLY A 235 23.44 -5.18 3.58
N SER A 236 23.86 -4.40 2.58
CA SER A 236 23.08 -3.25 2.10
C SER A 236 21.85 -3.69 1.31
N ALA A 237 20.83 -2.83 1.26
CA ALA A 237 19.61 -3.11 0.51
C ALA A 237 19.93 -3.37 -0.98
N THR A 238 19.38 -4.46 -1.51
CA THR A 238 19.52 -4.80 -2.92
C THR A 238 18.34 -4.21 -3.69
N THR A 239 18.65 -3.42 -4.72
CA THR A 239 17.66 -2.90 -5.67
C THR A 239 17.86 -3.61 -6.99
N LEU A 240 16.79 -4.21 -7.49
CA LEU A 240 16.72 -4.83 -8.81
C LEU A 240 16.17 -3.79 -9.79
N MET A 241 16.91 -3.51 -10.86
CA MET A 241 16.51 -2.60 -11.92
C MET A 241 16.55 -3.35 -13.24
N VAL A 242 15.41 -3.48 -13.92
CA VAL A 242 15.27 -4.31 -15.11
C VAL A 242 14.58 -3.54 -16.21
N ASP A 243 15.15 -3.58 -17.41
CA ASP A 243 14.58 -2.94 -18.59
C ASP A 243 13.18 -3.46 -18.88
N LYS A 244 12.29 -2.54 -19.28
CA LYS A 244 10.88 -2.86 -19.58
C LYS A 244 10.76 -4.06 -20.51
N GLN A 245 11.53 -4.08 -21.60
CA GLN A 245 11.39 -5.12 -22.62
C GLN A 245 11.67 -6.52 -22.06
N LEU A 246 12.72 -6.68 -21.25
CA LEU A 246 13.05 -7.96 -20.64
C LEU A 246 11.93 -8.46 -19.70
N VAL A 247 11.30 -7.54 -18.96
CA VAL A 247 10.14 -7.88 -18.12
C VAL A 247 8.97 -8.31 -18.99
N LEU A 248 8.64 -7.53 -20.03
CA LEU A 248 7.50 -7.81 -20.93
C LEU A 248 7.62 -9.17 -21.62
N ASP A 249 8.83 -9.52 -22.08
CA ASP A 249 9.10 -10.79 -22.78
C ASP A 249 8.92 -12.02 -21.87
N ASN A 250 8.94 -11.83 -20.54
CA ASN A 250 8.87 -12.91 -19.55
C ASN A 250 7.62 -12.87 -18.67
N LEU A 251 6.68 -11.93 -18.89
CA LEU A 251 5.42 -11.92 -18.18
C LEU A 251 4.66 -13.23 -18.39
N GLY A 252 4.00 -13.69 -17.33
CA GLY A 252 3.11 -14.83 -17.40
C GLY A 252 1.85 -14.54 -18.19
N ARG A 253 0.97 -15.54 -18.23
CA ARG A 253 -0.37 -15.40 -18.81
C ARG A 253 -1.08 -14.19 -18.20
N ASP A 254 -1.80 -13.46 -19.04
CA ASP A 254 -2.57 -12.26 -18.69
C ASP A 254 -1.71 -11.11 -18.10
N GLY A 255 -0.40 -11.09 -18.40
CA GLY A 255 0.51 -10.03 -17.96
C GLY A 255 0.88 -10.13 -16.48
N THR A 256 0.96 -11.36 -15.96
CA THR A 256 1.34 -11.61 -14.55
C THR A 256 2.85 -11.46 -14.34
N LEU A 257 3.25 -10.71 -13.32
CA LEU A 257 4.64 -10.61 -12.86
C LEU A 257 4.86 -11.50 -11.64
N PHE A 258 5.94 -12.28 -11.64
CA PHE A 258 6.36 -13.10 -10.51
C PHE A 258 7.69 -12.61 -9.95
N ILE A 259 7.70 -12.29 -8.66
CA ILE A 259 8.89 -11.86 -7.93
C ILE A 259 9.14 -12.87 -6.82
N LYS A 260 10.38 -13.35 -6.71
CA LYS A 260 10.84 -14.21 -5.63
C LYS A 260 11.87 -13.47 -4.80
N VAL A 261 11.69 -13.52 -3.48
CA VAL A 261 12.62 -12.94 -2.52
C VAL A 261 13.04 -14.04 -1.57
N ASP A 262 14.33 -14.33 -1.54
CA ASP A 262 14.91 -15.29 -0.59
C ASP A 262 15.62 -14.51 0.51
N LEU A 263 15.24 -14.76 1.76
CA LEU A 263 15.76 -14.09 2.97
C LEU A 263 16.49 -15.12 3.81
N ILE A 264 17.79 -14.91 4.04
CA ILE A 264 18.62 -15.83 4.82
C ILE A 264 18.38 -15.54 6.31
N THR A 265 17.80 -16.50 7.02
CA THR A 265 17.54 -16.39 8.47
C THR A 265 18.65 -17.10 9.24
N GLY A 266 19.14 -16.46 10.30
CA GLY A 266 20.43 -16.78 10.96
C GLY A 266 20.53 -18.11 11.71
N GLY A 267 19.70 -19.11 11.41
CA GLY A 267 19.82 -20.45 11.99
C GLY A 267 18.71 -20.88 12.95
N ASN A 268 17.78 -20.00 13.32
CA ASN A 268 16.81 -20.31 14.37
C ASN A 268 15.47 -20.81 13.77
N PRO A 269 15.11 -22.08 13.99
CA PRO A 269 13.94 -22.70 13.38
C PRO A 269 12.59 -22.15 13.89
N PHE A 270 12.56 -21.41 15.01
CA PHE A 270 11.35 -20.73 15.47
C PHE A 270 10.99 -19.49 14.63
N GLU A 271 11.95 -18.94 13.86
CA GLU A 271 11.75 -17.79 12.98
C GLU A 271 10.84 -18.11 11.80
N ALA A 272 10.91 -19.36 11.30
CA ALA A 272 10.02 -19.89 10.28
C ALA A 272 8.53 -19.90 10.69
N PHE A 273 8.24 -20.05 11.99
CA PHE A 273 6.88 -20.08 12.52
C PHE A 273 6.31 -18.68 12.76
N ALA A 274 7.13 -17.72 13.20
CA ALA A 274 6.71 -16.32 13.34
C ALA A 274 6.35 -15.69 11.99
N ALA A 275 7.07 -16.06 10.92
CA ALA A 275 6.80 -15.60 9.55
C ALA A 275 5.45 -16.08 8.98
N LEU A 276 4.94 -17.22 9.46
CA LEU A 276 3.61 -17.74 9.11
C LEU A 276 2.48 -17.10 9.95
N GLY A 277 2.82 -16.51 11.09
CA GLY A 277 1.86 -16.06 12.09
C GLY A 277 1.09 -14.79 11.73
N GLY A 278 1.60 -13.94 10.84
CA GLY A 278 0.92 -12.74 10.33
C GLY A 278 0.39 -11.73 11.38
N ALA A 279 0.60 -11.98 12.66
CA ALA A 279 0.18 -11.16 13.77
C ALA A 279 1.34 -10.25 14.17
N PRO A 280 1.09 -8.96 14.45
CA PRO A 280 2.08 -8.18 15.18
C PRO A 280 2.31 -8.91 16.51
N ALA A 281 3.57 -9.04 16.91
CA ALA A 281 3.90 -9.43 18.27
C ALA A 281 3.31 -8.36 19.21
N GLY A 282 2.10 -8.63 19.72
CA GLY A 282 1.57 -7.96 20.89
C GLY A 282 2.53 -8.22 22.04
N GLY A 283 2.93 -7.16 22.72
CA GLY A 283 3.97 -7.18 23.73
C GLY A 283 3.67 -8.16 24.86
N ASP A 284 4.68 -8.93 25.23
CA ASP A 284 4.89 -9.30 26.61
C ASP A 284 5.94 -8.34 27.18
N GLU A 285 5.46 -7.44 28.03
CA GLU A 285 6.29 -6.65 28.93
C GLU A 285 6.98 -7.62 29.90
N THR A 286 8.25 -7.92 29.69
CA THR A 286 9.25 -8.19 30.75
C THR A 286 10.61 -8.59 30.15
N ALA A 287 11.32 -7.62 29.58
CA ALA A 287 12.79 -7.68 29.50
C ALA A 287 13.38 -6.26 29.46
N PRO A 288 14.37 -5.93 30.31
CA PRO A 288 14.90 -4.58 30.40
C PRO A 288 16.02 -4.39 29.37
N THR A 289 15.81 -3.55 28.37
CA THR A 289 16.91 -3.00 27.56
C THR A 289 16.71 -1.52 27.29
N SER A 290 17.62 -0.76 27.89
CA SER A 290 17.94 0.64 27.69
C SER A 290 18.13 1.02 26.22
N GLY A 291 17.45 2.07 25.77
CA GLY A 291 17.64 2.70 24.47
C GLY A 291 16.33 3.29 23.96
N GLY A 292 16.07 4.55 24.32
CA GLY A 292 14.82 5.24 24.01
C GLY A 292 14.56 5.36 22.51
N ALA A 293 13.58 4.60 22.04
CA ALA A 293 12.78 4.93 20.87
C ALA A 293 11.33 4.88 21.33
N GLU A 294 10.61 6.01 21.24
CA GLU A 294 9.19 6.06 21.61
C GLU A 294 8.41 4.98 20.84
N PRO A 295 7.49 4.25 21.47
CA PRO A 295 6.56 3.39 20.75
C PRO A 295 5.74 4.25 19.78
N ALA A 296 5.47 3.71 18.59
CA ALA A 296 4.65 4.37 17.58
C ALA A 296 3.35 4.88 18.21
N ARG A 297 3.10 6.18 18.12
CA ARG A 297 1.87 6.80 18.62
C ARG A 297 0.69 6.21 17.85
N THR A 298 0.00 5.28 18.48
CA THR A 298 -1.32 4.84 18.05
C THR A 298 -2.28 5.90 18.57
N VAL A 299 -2.88 6.69 17.68
CA VAL A 299 -3.86 7.71 18.09
C VAL A 299 -5.22 7.03 18.15
N GLU A 300 -5.81 6.86 19.33
CA GLU A 300 -7.20 6.42 19.44
C GLU A 300 -8.14 7.59 19.15
N ILE A 301 -9.01 7.49 18.14
CA ILE A 301 -10.08 8.47 17.88
C ILE A 301 -11.45 7.81 18.10
N GLY A 302 -11.82 7.67 19.39
CA GLY A 302 -13.16 7.27 19.83
C GLY A 302 -13.27 5.82 20.31
N GLU A 303 -14.49 5.29 20.39
CA GLU A 303 -14.82 4.00 21.04
C GLU A 303 -14.58 2.74 20.16
N LYS A 304 -13.89 2.86 19.01
CA LYS A 304 -13.70 1.75 18.07
C LYS A 304 -12.23 1.34 17.98
N LYS A 305 -11.98 0.03 17.77
CA LYS A 305 -10.64 -0.50 17.51
C LYS A 305 -10.12 0.06 16.18
N GLU A 306 -9.08 0.87 16.24
CA GLU A 306 -8.51 1.58 15.10
C GLU A 306 -6.99 1.35 15.06
N ALA A 307 -6.43 1.22 13.86
CA ALA A 307 -5.00 1.06 13.65
C ALA A 307 -4.52 2.05 12.59
N TYR A 308 -3.44 2.77 12.89
CA TYR A 308 -2.94 3.89 12.10
C TYR A 308 -1.48 3.67 11.73
N ASP A 309 -1.16 3.87 10.46
CA ASP A 309 0.22 4.04 10.01
C ASP A 309 0.54 5.53 9.93
N VAL A 310 1.43 5.98 10.82
CA VAL A 310 2.07 7.29 10.76
C VAL A 310 3.24 7.18 9.77
N MET A 311 3.25 8.04 8.75
CA MET A 311 4.41 8.22 7.89
C MET A 311 5.32 9.25 8.59
N ASP A 312 6.54 8.87 8.94
CA ASP A 312 7.55 9.82 9.43
C ASP A 312 8.05 10.66 8.25
N ASP A 313 8.21 11.98 8.46
CA ASP A 313 8.69 12.97 7.48
C ASP A 313 10.11 12.68 6.94
#